data_AF-A0AAV0NQ14-F1
#
_entry.id   AF-A0AAV0NQ14-F1
#
_cell.length_a   1.000
_cell.length_b   1.000
_cell.length_c   1.000
_cell.angle_alpha   90.00
_cell.angle_beta   90.00
_cell.angle_gamma   90.00
#
_symmetry.space_group_name_H-M   'P 1'
#
loop_
_entity.id
_entity.type
_entity.pdbx_description
1 polymer ?
#
loop_
_entity_poly.entity_id
_entity_poly.type
_entity_poly.pdbx_seq_one_letter_code
_entity_poly.pdbx_strand_id
1 'polypeptide(L)'
;MLVDRQGSIKRQKIEGCASRPPPYDDVDDDEEHNERSQRRNSDGRAQRCRSKLGPVEGCPYLDTVNRQVLDFDFEKFCSVSLSNLNVYACLVCGKYYQGRGKGSHAYAHSFDARHHVYINLHTEKLYCLPDGYEIVDPSLDDIRQVLNPRFTKEQVAQLDRNRRWSRALDGSDYLPGMVGLNNLHGTDFVNVTIQSLMRVTPLRNFFLMPDNYQHCGSTLVQRFGELTRKIWHAGNFKGQVSPHGFLQAVAEASQKRFCAGQQSDPQDFLAWLLNTLHAELTTSCRNNCALLSWLQGEMEVIKEIPTKTIPQKEDNHKSRMPFLMLGLGLPPPPLFKDAMEKNIIPQVPLFNILKKFDGETVTEVVRPRFARTRYRITRLPRYLILHMQRFEKNNFFIEKNPTIVNFPVKNLELKDYIPLPMPKEDNKSGSKYDLVANIVHDGKPEEGLYRAFVQRKSQDIWYEMQDLHVSETLPHMVALSGAYLQIYEQHPV
;
A
#
# COMPACT_ATOMS: atom_id res chain seq x y z
N MET A 1 4.82 -23.06 -40.79
CA MET A 1 4.25 -22.36 -41.96
C MET A 1 4.69 -20.90 -41.88
N LEU A 2 5.63 -20.54 -42.75
CA LEU A 2 6.05 -19.17 -43.03
C LEU A 2 4.96 -18.48 -43.84
N VAL A 3 4.59 -17.24 -43.48
CA VAL A 3 4.21 -16.19 -44.44
C VAL A 3 4.56 -14.83 -43.84
N ASP A 4 5.56 -14.18 -44.43
CA ASP A 4 5.85 -12.76 -44.34
C ASP A 4 4.72 -11.90 -44.94
N ARG A 5 4.42 -10.74 -44.34
CA ARG A 5 3.97 -9.55 -45.09
C ARG A 5 4.51 -8.27 -44.46
N GLN A 6 5.44 -7.66 -45.19
CA GLN A 6 5.89 -6.28 -45.06
C GLN A 6 4.75 -5.30 -45.37
N GLY A 7 4.69 -4.20 -44.61
CA GLY A 7 3.86 -3.05 -44.88
C GLY A 7 4.54 -1.78 -44.38
N SER A 8 5.28 -1.12 -45.26
CA SER A 8 5.94 0.18 -45.02
C SER A 8 4.91 1.31 -44.94
N ILE A 9 4.93 2.10 -43.87
CA ILE A 9 4.24 3.41 -43.80
C ILE A 9 5.27 4.50 -43.48
N LYS A 10 5.25 5.53 -44.32
CA LYS A 10 6.15 6.67 -44.40
C LYS A 10 6.10 7.53 -43.12
N ARG A 11 7.29 7.91 -42.62
CA ARG A 11 7.47 8.95 -41.59
C ARG A 11 7.19 10.33 -42.20
N GLN A 12 6.17 11.03 -41.72
CA GLN A 12 6.05 12.48 -41.85
C GLN A 12 6.72 13.14 -40.63
N LYS A 13 7.72 13.98 -40.91
CA LYS A 13 8.28 14.95 -39.96
C LYS A 13 7.21 16.01 -39.67
N ILE A 14 6.88 16.21 -38.40
CA ILE A 14 6.28 17.45 -37.91
C ILE A 14 7.30 18.04 -36.94
N GLU A 15 7.94 19.12 -37.37
CA GLU A 15 8.72 20.01 -36.53
C GLU A 15 7.74 20.83 -35.67
N GLY A 16 7.88 20.74 -34.36
CA GLY A 16 7.05 21.46 -33.39
C GLY A 16 7.90 21.89 -32.20
N CYS A 17 7.95 23.19 -31.99
CA CYS A 17 8.88 23.95 -31.17
C CYS A 17 8.92 23.52 -29.69
N ALA A 18 10.13 23.33 -29.15
CA ALA A 18 10.38 23.14 -27.73
C ALA A 18 10.31 24.50 -27.00
N SER A 19 9.39 24.63 -26.06
CA SER A 19 9.41 25.69 -25.04
C SER A 19 9.15 25.08 -23.67
N ARG A 20 10.07 25.36 -22.73
CA ARG A 20 10.03 24.93 -21.33
C ARG A 20 8.84 25.61 -20.62
N PRO A 21 8.14 24.95 -19.68
CA PRO A 21 7.22 25.65 -18.80
C PRO A 21 8.01 26.52 -17.79
N PRO A 22 7.54 27.74 -17.49
CA PRO A 22 8.13 28.61 -16.47
C PRO A 22 7.72 28.17 -15.04
N PRO A 23 8.35 28.73 -13.99
CA PRO A 23 8.04 28.39 -12.60
C PRO A 23 6.65 28.89 -12.20
N TYR A 24 5.99 28.17 -11.30
CA TYR A 24 4.69 28.52 -10.73
C TYR A 24 4.82 29.77 -9.85
N ASP A 25 4.24 30.88 -10.31
CA ASP A 25 3.88 32.04 -9.49
C ASP A 25 2.40 31.91 -9.09
N ASP A 26 2.14 31.96 -7.79
CA ASP A 26 0.81 32.00 -7.20
C ASP A 26 0.06 33.28 -7.63
N VAL A 27 -1.00 33.13 -8.41
CA VAL A 27 -1.96 34.20 -8.69
C VAL A 27 -3.36 33.70 -8.34
N ASP A 28 -3.92 34.25 -7.26
CA ASP A 28 -5.34 34.21 -6.92
C ASP A 28 -6.15 34.89 -8.03
N ASP A 29 -6.68 34.12 -8.98
CA ASP A 29 -7.65 34.61 -9.97
C ASP A 29 -9.09 34.45 -9.46
N ASP A 30 -9.56 35.49 -8.76
CA ASP A 30 -10.97 35.85 -8.67
C ASP A 30 -11.27 36.90 -9.77
N GLU A 31 -11.61 36.47 -10.99
CA GLU A 31 -12.24 37.35 -11.98
C GLU A 31 -13.64 36.84 -12.38
N GLU A 32 -14.64 37.63 -11.97
CA GLU A 32 -16.04 37.49 -12.35
C GLU A 32 -16.24 37.83 -13.84
N HIS A 33 -16.83 36.89 -14.59
CA HIS A 33 -17.44 37.18 -15.90
C HIS A 33 -18.67 38.08 -15.70
N ASN A 34 -18.63 39.31 -16.21
CA ASN A 34 -19.78 40.22 -16.21
C ASN A 34 -20.13 40.63 -17.64
N GLU A 35 -21.25 40.12 -18.14
CA GLU A 35 -21.86 40.53 -19.40
C GLU A 35 -22.31 41.99 -19.30
N ARG A 36 -21.78 42.87 -20.15
CA ARG A 36 -22.15 44.29 -20.19
C ARG A 36 -23.02 44.61 -21.40
N SER A 37 -24.31 44.79 -21.15
CA SER A 37 -25.17 45.66 -21.94
C SER A 37 -24.88 47.13 -21.57
N GLN A 38 -24.70 47.96 -22.58
CA GLN A 38 -24.30 49.37 -22.46
C GLN A 38 -25.46 50.24 -21.94
N ARG A 39 -25.20 51.10 -20.93
CA ARG A 39 -25.81 52.45 -20.80
C ARG A 39 -25.09 53.31 -19.73
N ARG A 40 -24.36 54.31 -20.25
CA ARG A 40 -24.03 55.69 -19.81
C ARG A 40 -24.01 56.09 -18.30
N ASN A 41 -22.83 56.58 -17.91
CA ASN A 41 -22.45 57.70 -17.03
C ASN A 41 -23.31 58.09 -15.80
N SER A 42 -22.68 58.07 -14.62
CA SER A 42 -22.43 59.28 -13.80
C SER A 42 -21.49 58.98 -12.63
N ASP A 43 -20.68 59.99 -12.31
CA ASP A 43 -19.65 60.01 -11.28
C ASP A 43 -20.14 59.60 -9.88
N GLY A 44 -19.37 58.73 -9.24
CA GLY A 44 -19.53 58.36 -7.84
C GLY A 44 -18.27 57.66 -7.37
N ARG A 45 -17.40 58.42 -6.70
CA ARG A 45 -16.12 57.97 -6.12
C ARG A 45 -16.40 56.98 -4.97
N ALA A 46 -16.59 55.70 -5.29
CA ALA A 46 -16.73 54.64 -4.30
C ALA A 46 -15.36 53.99 -4.04
N GLN A 47 -14.80 54.32 -2.89
CA GLN A 47 -13.58 53.74 -2.33
C GLN A 47 -13.78 52.22 -2.19
N ARG A 48 -13.02 51.44 -2.96
CA ARG A 48 -13.06 49.98 -2.94
C ARG A 48 -12.32 49.50 -1.69
N CYS A 49 -13.04 49.36 -0.57
CA CYS A 49 -12.53 48.71 0.64
C CYS A 49 -12.31 47.22 0.37
N ARG A 50 -11.10 46.84 -0.03
CA ARG A 50 -10.61 45.47 0.16
C ARG A 50 -10.30 45.31 1.65
N SER A 51 -11.24 44.76 2.42
CA SER A 51 -10.97 44.30 3.78
C SER A 51 -10.05 43.08 3.71
N LYS A 52 -8.74 43.32 3.71
CA LYS A 52 -7.78 42.30 4.16
C LYS A 52 -7.96 42.15 5.67
N LEU A 53 -8.96 41.37 6.07
CA LEU A 53 -9.11 40.97 7.47
C LEU A 53 -7.93 40.05 7.78
N GLY A 54 -7.07 40.48 8.69
CA GLY A 54 -5.99 39.65 9.23
C GLY A 54 -6.56 38.44 9.98
N PRO A 55 -5.71 37.45 10.32
CA PRO A 55 -6.16 36.31 11.11
C PRO A 55 -6.75 36.78 12.44
N VAL A 56 -7.97 36.32 12.74
CA VAL A 56 -8.68 36.70 13.96
C VAL A 56 -8.43 35.62 15.01
N GLU A 57 -7.83 36.00 16.14
CA GLU A 57 -7.77 35.15 17.33
C GLU A 57 -9.14 35.20 18.03
N GLY A 58 -9.83 34.06 18.11
CA GLY A 58 -11.13 33.93 18.77
C GLY A 58 -12.35 33.97 17.84
N CYS A 59 -12.48 32.96 16.97
CA CYS A 59 -13.71 32.76 16.20
C CYS A 59 -14.86 32.31 17.15
N PRO A 60 -16.05 32.94 17.11
CA PRO A 60 -17.14 32.59 18.02
C PRO A 60 -17.82 31.26 17.67
N TYR A 61 -17.58 30.71 16.48
CA TYR A 61 -18.26 29.51 15.96
C TYR A 61 -17.48 28.21 16.19
N LEU A 62 -16.39 28.23 16.96
CA LEU A 62 -15.53 27.07 17.19
C LEU A 62 -16.25 25.94 17.96
N ASP A 63 -17.25 26.30 18.77
CA ASP A 63 -18.11 25.37 19.50
C ASP A 63 -19.01 24.52 18.58
N THR A 64 -19.30 25.00 17.36
CA THR A 64 -20.12 24.28 16.38
C THR A 64 -19.40 23.12 15.69
N VAL A 65 -18.07 23.00 15.88
CA VAL A 65 -17.25 21.99 15.22
C VAL A 65 -17.55 20.59 15.77
N ASN A 66 -18.04 19.71 14.90
CA ASN A 66 -18.33 18.33 15.25
C ASN A 66 -17.29 17.39 14.64
N ARG A 67 -16.39 16.88 15.47
CA ARG A 67 -15.31 15.98 15.02
C ARG A 67 -15.78 14.57 14.67
N GLN A 68 -16.95 14.12 15.17
CA GLN A 68 -17.45 12.76 14.93
C GLN A 68 -17.90 12.54 13.48
N VAL A 69 -18.30 13.61 12.77
CA VAL A 69 -18.74 13.56 11.38
C VAL A 69 -17.62 13.79 10.38
N LEU A 70 -16.41 14.12 10.84
CA LEU A 70 -15.27 14.39 9.97
C LEU A 70 -14.65 13.07 9.51
N ASP A 71 -14.60 12.89 8.19
CA ASP A 71 -14.01 11.72 7.57
C ASP A 71 -13.15 12.12 6.37
N PHE A 72 -11.85 12.20 6.61
CA PHE A 72 -10.87 12.65 5.61
C PHE A 72 -10.32 11.52 4.73
N ASP A 73 -10.93 10.33 4.76
CA ASP A 73 -10.47 9.16 3.98
C ASP A 73 -10.97 9.14 2.53
N PHE A 74 -12.02 9.92 2.25
CA PHE A 74 -12.62 10.00 0.93
C PHE A 74 -11.93 11.01 0.01
N GLU A 75 -12.26 10.94 -1.27
CA GLU A 75 -11.74 11.87 -2.26
C GLU A 75 -12.16 13.32 -1.97
N LYS A 76 -11.23 14.23 -2.24
CA LYS A 76 -11.36 15.66 -1.96
C LYS A 76 -12.13 16.36 -3.10
N PHE A 77 -13.32 15.85 -3.42
CA PHE A 77 -14.24 16.42 -4.41
C PHE A 77 -15.38 17.18 -3.75
N CYS A 78 -15.83 18.26 -4.38
CA CYS A 78 -17.05 18.96 -3.99
C CYS A 78 -18.27 18.04 -4.16
N SER A 79 -19.08 17.89 -3.11
CA SER A 79 -20.30 17.07 -3.15
C SER A 79 -21.38 17.60 -4.08
N VAL A 80 -21.25 18.83 -4.59
CA VAL A 80 -22.20 19.47 -5.51
C VAL A 80 -21.67 19.51 -6.94
N SER A 81 -20.49 20.09 -7.14
CA SER A 81 -19.90 20.30 -8.47
C SER A 81 -19.01 19.16 -8.95
N LEU A 82 -18.67 18.20 -8.08
CA LEU A 82 -17.70 17.12 -8.34
C LEU A 82 -16.31 17.61 -8.77
N SER A 83 -15.99 18.88 -8.53
CA SER A 83 -14.68 19.46 -8.79
C SER A 83 -13.71 19.19 -7.63
N ASN A 84 -12.44 18.94 -7.94
CA ASN A 84 -11.33 18.83 -6.98
C ASN A 84 -10.60 20.16 -6.75
N LEU A 85 -11.00 21.23 -7.41
CA LEU A 85 -10.33 22.53 -7.31
C LEU A 85 -10.84 23.30 -6.09
N ASN A 86 -9.93 23.80 -5.25
CA ASN A 86 -10.24 24.64 -4.08
C ASN A 86 -11.37 24.09 -3.20
N VAL A 87 -11.25 22.83 -2.80
CA VAL A 87 -12.26 22.14 -1.98
C VAL A 87 -12.04 22.40 -0.50
N TYR A 88 -13.13 22.73 0.18
CA TYR A 88 -13.23 23.01 1.61
C TYR A 88 -14.11 21.96 2.29
N ALA A 89 -13.68 21.44 3.43
CA ALA A 89 -14.51 20.60 4.27
C ALA A 89 -15.21 21.44 5.34
N CYS A 90 -16.52 21.26 5.44
CA CYS A 90 -17.33 21.86 6.50
C CYS A 90 -17.09 21.10 7.81
N LEU A 91 -16.61 21.79 8.85
CA LEU A 91 -16.26 21.17 10.13
C LEU A 91 -17.49 20.87 11.01
N VAL A 92 -18.68 21.28 10.60
CA VAL A 92 -19.95 21.03 11.30
C VAL A 92 -20.64 19.76 10.80
N CYS A 93 -20.62 19.52 9.48
CA CYS A 93 -21.34 18.39 8.86
C CYS A 93 -20.44 17.37 8.13
N GLY A 94 -19.14 17.65 7.98
CA GLY A 94 -18.18 16.77 7.32
C GLY A 94 -18.22 16.75 5.78
N LYS A 95 -19.15 17.46 5.15
CA LYS A 95 -19.29 17.50 3.68
C LYS A 95 -18.28 18.45 3.02
N TYR A 96 -17.98 18.17 1.75
CA TYR A 96 -16.99 18.91 0.97
C TYR A 96 -17.65 19.84 -0.05
N TYR A 97 -17.17 21.07 -0.12
CA TYR A 97 -17.71 22.13 -0.96
C TYR A 97 -16.61 22.90 -1.69
N GLN A 98 -16.86 23.31 -2.92
CA GLN A 98 -15.91 24.07 -3.72
C GLN A 98 -15.97 25.56 -3.42
N GLY A 99 -14.78 26.17 -3.33
CA GLY A 99 -14.53 27.61 -3.32
C GLY A 99 -14.97 28.31 -2.03
N ARG A 100 -14.49 29.54 -1.81
CA ARG A 100 -14.84 30.38 -0.64
C ARG A 100 -15.55 31.69 -0.98
N GLY A 101 -15.54 32.10 -2.25
CA GLY A 101 -16.12 33.36 -2.71
C GLY A 101 -17.65 33.36 -2.67
N LYS A 102 -18.28 34.52 -2.83
CA LYS A 102 -19.75 34.68 -2.71
C LYS A 102 -20.58 33.79 -3.63
N GLY A 103 -20.05 33.43 -4.80
CA GLY A 103 -20.68 32.50 -5.74
C GLY A 103 -20.34 31.03 -5.52
N SER A 104 -19.59 30.69 -4.48
CA SER A 104 -19.11 29.33 -4.24
C SER A 104 -20.13 28.47 -3.50
N HIS A 105 -19.98 27.15 -3.63
CA HIS A 105 -20.84 26.21 -2.92
C HIS A 105 -20.58 26.22 -1.40
N ALA A 106 -19.35 26.47 -0.96
CA ALA A 106 -19.06 26.54 0.48
C ALA A 106 -19.69 27.80 1.10
N TYR A 107 -19.64 28.93 0.40
CA TYR A 107 -20.28 30.18 0.84
C TYR A 107 -21.81 30.02 0.92
N ALA A 108 -22.44 29.49 -0.13
CA ALA A 108 -23.88 29.20 -0.12
C ALA A 108 -24.26 28.24 1.03
N HIS A 109 -23.48 27.15 1.22
CA HIS A 109 -23.70 26.22 2.32
C HIS A 109 -23.60 26.90 3.69
N SER A 110 -22.66 27.83 3.86
CA SER A 110 -22.48 28.52 5.14
C SER A 110 -23.69 29.33 5.53
N PHE A 111 -24.34 29.97 4.55
CA PHE A 111 -25.55 30.75 4.75
C PHE A 111 -26.78 29.86 4.96
N ASP A 112 -26.99 28.87 4.09
CA ASP A 112 -28.19 28.03 4.08
C ASP A 112 -28.26 27.10 5.30
N ALA A 113 -27.14 26.47 5.65
CA ALA A 113 -27.06 25.52 6.75
C ALA A 113 -26.58 26.14 8.07
N ARG A 114 -26.19 27.43 8.06
CA ARG A 114 -25.59 28.12 9.22
C ARG A 114 -24.34 27.41 9.76
N HIS A 115 -23.54 26.83 8.86
CA HIS A 115 -22.28 26.21 9.20
C HIS A 115 -21.14 27.15 8.84
N HIS A 116 -20.40 27.65 9.83
CA HIS A 116 -19.50 28.77 9.60
C HIS A 116 -18.02 28.37 9.49
N VAL A 117 -17.63 27.18 9.95
CA VAL A 117 -16.23 26.78 10.06
C VAL A 117 -15.84 25.78 8.97
N TYR A 118 -14.81 26.12 8.19
CA TYR A 118 -14.32 25.34 7.06
C TYR A 118 -12.81 25.16 7.11
N ILE A 119 -12.31 24.01 6.62
CA ILE A 119 -10.89 23.77 6.37
C ILE A 119 -10.64 23.57 4.88
N ASN A 120 -9.61 24.21 4.33
CA ASN A 120 -9.17 23.94 2.96
C ASN A 120 -8.40 22.61 2.93
N LEU A 121 -8.84 21.67 2.08
CA LEU A 121 -8.30 20.31 2.02
C LEU A 121 -6.89 20.22 1.39
N HIS A 122 -6.41 21.30 0.77
CA HIS A 122 -5.09 21.40 0.15
C HIS A 122 -4.13 22.25 0.99
N THR A 123 -4.57 23.43 1.42
CA THR A 123 -3.71 24.37 2.16
C THR A 123 -3.71 24.16 3.67
N GLU A 124 -4.61 23.32 4.20
CA GLU A 124 -4.76 23.03 5.65
C GLU A 124 -5.15 24.27 6.49
N LYS A 125 -5.49 25.38 5.82
CA LYS A 125 -5.95 26.63 6.42
C LYS A 125 -7.43 26.59 6.75
N LEU A 126 -7.77 27.19 7.88
CA LEU A 126 -9.13 27.25 8.40
C LEU A 126 -9.74 28.62 8.10
N TYR A 127 -11.02 28.65 7.75
CA TYR A 127 -11.73 29.87 7.40
C TYR A 127 -13.11 29.91 8.05
N CYS A 128 -13.52 31.11 8.47
CA CYS A 128 -14.90 31.40 8.81
C CYS A 128 -15.64 31.90 7.57
N LEU A 129 -16.73 31.26 7.17
CA LEU A 129 -17.64 31.72 6.12
C LEU A 129 -19.01 31.99 6.76
N PRO A 130 -19.76 33.02 6.31
CA PRO A 130 -19.51 33.87 5.15
C PRO A 130 -18.52 35.03 5.39
N ASP A 131 -18.07 35.26 6.61
CA ASP A 131 -17.25 36.44 6.98
C ASP A 131 -15.89 36.53 6.27
N GLY A 132 -15.33 35.39 5.85
CA GLY A 132 -14.17 35.31 4.97
C GLY A 132 -12.80 35.47 5.62
N TYR A 133 -12.70 35.42 6.96
CA TYR A 133 -11.41 35.53 7.66
C TYR A 133 -10.76 34.16 7.95
N GLU A 134 -9.43 34.13 8.03
CA GLU A 134 -8.65 32.95 8.42
C GLU A 134 -8.72 32.75 9.94
N ILE A 135 -8.99 31.51 10.35
CA ILE A 135 -9.05 31.09 11.76
C ILE A 135 -7.69 30.49 12.13
N VAL A 136 -7.05 31.05 13.16
CA VAL A 136 -5.83 30.51 13.74
C VAL A 136 -6.12 30.17 15.20
N ASP A 137 -6.36 28.87 15.46
CA ASP A 137 -6.67 28.39 16.81
C ASP A 137 -6.01 27.01 17.05
N PRO A 138 -5.21 26.84 18.13
CA PRO A 138 -4.55 25.57 18.44
C PRO A 138 -5.52 24.42 18.75
N SER A 139 -6.76 24.70 19.17
CA SER A 139 -7.76 23.66 19.46
C SER A 139 -8.18 22.87 18.23
N LEU A 140 -7.93 23.38 17.02
CA LEU A 140 -8.24 22.73 15.74
C LEU A 140 -7.03 22.03 15.11
N ASP A 141 -5.87 22.02 15.79
CA ASP A 141 -4.66 21.34 15.28
C ASP A 141 -4.83 19.83 15.17
N ASP A 142 -5.71 19.24 15.97
CA ASP A 142 -6.08 17.83 15.88
C ASP A 142 -6.72 17.51 14.52
N ILE A 143 -7.63 18.36 14.04
CA ILE A 143 -8.27 18.22 12.72
C ILE A 143 -7.24 18.30 11.59
N ARG A 144 -6.27 19.22 11.69
CA ARG A 144 -5.16 19.33 10.73
C ARG A 144 -4.31 18.05 10.72
N GLN A 145 -4.00 17.52 11.91
CA GLN A 145 -3.23 16.29 12.06
C GLN A 145 -3.98 15.06 11.52
N VAL A 146 -5.31 14.97 11.66
CA VAL A 146 -6.09 13.88 11.07
C VAL A 146 -6.20 14.02 9.54
N LEU A 147 -6.37 15.25 9.03
CA LEU A 147 -6.44 15.51 7.60
C LEU A 147 -5.14 15.12 6.88
N ASN A 148 -3.99 15.50 7.45
CA ASN A 148 -2.68 15.15 6.92
C ASN A 148 -1.71 14.85 8.08
N PRO A 149 -1.64 13.59 8.53
CA PRO A 149 -0.72 13.23 9.61
C PRO A 149 0.73 13.47 9.18
N ARG A 150 1.51 14.13 10.04
CA ARG A 150 2.94 14.41 9.81
C ARG A 150 3.76 13.77 10.93
N PHE A 151 4.89 13.18 10.55
CA PHE A 151 5.79 12.52 11.48
C PHE A 151 7.16 13.18 11.45
N THR A 152 7.76 13.32 12.63
CA THR A 152 9.17 13.71 12.77
C THR A 152 10.08 12.48 12.67
N LYS A 153 11.35 12.67 12.34
CA LYS A 153 12.32 11.57 12.23
C LYS A 153 12.48 10.82 13.55
N GLU A 154 12.42 11.55 14.66
CA GLU A 154 12.49 11.04 16.02
C GLU A 154 11.27 10.18 16.36
N GLN A 155 10.06 10.64 16.01
CA GLN A 155 8.84 9.85 16.17
C GLN A 155 8.91 8.55 15.36
N VAL A 156 9.33 8.62 14.08
CA VAL A 156 9.45 7.43 13.21
C VAL A 156 10.44 6.42 13.79
N ALA A 157 11.58 6.86 14.33
CA ALA A 157 12.57 5.98 14.95
C ALA A 157 12.05 5.30 16.23
N GLN A 158 11.10 5.92 16.93
CA GLN A 158 10.53 5.40 18.17
C GLN A 158 9.26 4.54 17.96
N LEU A 159 8.66 4.52 16.76
CA LEU A 159 7.42 3.78 16.48
C LEU A 159 7.49 2.30 16.84
N ASP A 160 8.60 1.63 16.51
CA ASP A 160 8.80 0.20 16.82
C ASP A 160 9.04 -0.09 18.30
N ARG A 161 9.25 0.94 19.13
CA ARG A 161 9.41 0.85 20.59
C ARG A 161 8.18 1.34 21.34
N ASN A 162 7.30 2.08 20.68
CA ASN A 162 6.12 2.65 21.30
C ASN A 162 5.17 1.53 21.77
N ARG A 163 4.68 1.63 23.00
CA ARG A 163 3.72 0.70 23.61
C ARG A 163 2.38 1.35 23.95
N ARG A 164 2.23 2.64 23.65
CA ARG A 164 1.04 3.42 24.01
C ARG A 164 -0.14 3.06 23.11
N TRP A 165 -1.26 2.82 23.76
CA TRP A 165 -2.57 2.83 23.13
C TRP A 165 -2.98 4.26 22.84
N SER A 166 -3.66 4.44 21.71
CA SER A 166 -4.32 5.67 21.32
C SER A 166 -5.81 5.51 21.54
N ARG A 167 -6.50 6.62 21.80
CA ARG A 167 -7.94 6.64 22.02
C ARG A 167 -8.63 7.45 20.95
N ALA A 168 -9.61 6.85 20.29
CA ALA A 168 -10.46 7.51 19.31
C ALA A 168 -11.57 8.34 20.00
N LEU A 169 -12.29 9.16 19.23
CA LEU A 169 -13.34 10.05 19.76
C LEU A 169 -14.58 9.30 20.26
N ASP A 170 -14.82 8.10 19.72
CA ASP A 170 -15.88 7.19 20.18
C ASP A 170 -15.53 6.48 21.51
N GLY A 171 -14.33 6.76 22.05
CA GLY A 171 -13.82 6.17 23.27
C GLY A 171 -13.14 4.82 23.09
N SER A 172 -13.09 4.29 21.86
CA SER A 172 -12.39 3.03 21.54
C SER A 172 -10.88 3.21 21.62
N ASP A 173 -10.21 2.22 22.18
CA ASP A 173 -8.76 2.16 22.22
C ASP A 173 -8.25 1.39 21.01
N TYR A 174 -7.22 1.92 20.35
CA TYR A 174 -6.54 1.29 19.23
C TYR A 174 -5.03 1.48 19.34
N LEU A 175 -4.28 0.63 18.64
CA LEU A 175 -2.83 0.72 18.59
C LEU A 175 -2.43 1.29 17.22
N PRO A 176 -1.63 2.37 17.17
CA PRO A 176 -1.12 2.88 15.90
C PRO A 176 -0.36 1.79 15.14
N GLY A 177 -0.69 1.61 13.87
CA GLY A 177 -0.19 0.51 13.04
C GLY A 177 -0.91 -0.82 13.21
N MET A 178 -1.82 -0.95 14.17
CA MET A 178 -2.71 -2.10 14.37
C MET A 178 -4.18 -1.67 14.30
N VAL A 179 -4.53 -0.96 13.22
CA VAL A 179 -5.89 -0.46 12.97
C VAL A 179 -6.58 -1.29 11.91
N GLY A 180 -7.89 -1.45 12.02
CA GLY A 180 -8.69 -2.14 11.01
C GLY A 180 -8.80 -1.31 9.72
N LEU A 181 -8.90 -2.00 8.58
CA LEU A 181 -9.16 -1.39 7.28
C LEU A 181 -10.57 -1.74 6.79
N ASN A 182 -11.31 -0.75 6.28
CA ASN A 182 -12.64 -0.99 5.74
C ASN A 182 -12.59 -1.96 4.55
N ASN A 183 -13.47 -2.97 4.55
CA ASN A 183 -13.69 -3.83 3.39
C ASN A 183 -14.77 -3.21 2.49
N LEU A 184 -14.40 -2.89 1.26
CA LEU A 184 -15.25 -2.30 0.24
C LEU A 184 -15.74 -3.37 -0.75
N HIS A 185 -16.25 -4.47 -0.22
CA HIS A 185 -16.69 -5.68 -0.92
C HIS A 185 -15.58 -6.33 -1.77
N GLY A 186 -14.95 -7.40 -1.27
CA GLY A 186 -13.92 -8.15 -2.00
C GLY A 186 -12.56 -7.46 -2.06
N THR A 187 -12.25 -6.58 -1.10
CA THR A 187 -10.99 -5.83 -1.03
C THR A 187 -10.04 -6.30 0.09
N ASP A 188 -10.39 -7.42 0.72
CA ASP A 188 -9.61 -8.05 1.79
C ASP A 188 -8.19 -8.40 1.33
N PHE A 189 -8.00 -8.82 0.07
CA PHE A 189 -6.67 -9.07 -0.51
C PHE A 189 -5.76 -7.83 -0.48
N VAL A 190 -6.33 -6.62 -0.64
CA VAL A 190 -5.58 -5.36 -0.50
C VAL A 190 -5.27 -5.10 0.96
N ASN A 191 -6.28 -5.24 1.83
CA ASN A 191 -6.14 -4.99 3.26
C ASN A 191 -5.01 -5.84 3.88
N VAL A 192 -5.03 -7.15 3.66
CA VAL A 192 -4.00 -8.06 4.19
C VAL A 192 -2.61 -7.76 3.62
N THR A 193 -2.53 -7.33 2.35
CA THR A 193 -1.26 -7.00 1.70
C THR A 193 -0.67 -5.73 2.29
N ILE A 194 -1.49 -4.67 2.45
CA ILE A 194 -1.06 -3.41 3.05
C ILE A 194 -0.63 -3.62 4.49
N GLN A 195 -1.46 -4.29 5.31
CA GLN A 195 -1.13 -4.56 6.71
C GLN A 195 0.18 -5.33 6.87
N SER A 196 0.44 -6.30 5.99
CA SER A 196 1.68 -7.07 5.96
C SER A 196 2.88 -6.22 5.52
N LEU A 197 2.73 -5.41 4.47
CA LEU A 197 3.77 -4.49 4.00
C LEU A 197 4.14 -3.43 5.04
N MET A 198 3.18 -2.98 5.85
CA MET A 198 3.43 -2.03 6.94
C MET A 198 4.33 -2.59 8.06
N ARG A 199 4.60 -3.90 8.07
CA ARG A 199 5.61 -4.53 8.96
C ARG A 199 7.04 -4.42 8.45
N VAL A 200 7.23 -4.08 7.17
CA VAL A 200 8.56 -3.83 6.60
C VAL A 200 9.01 -2.43 7.05
N THR A 201 9.76 -2.36 8.14
CA THR A 201 10.16 -1.10 8.80
C THR A 201 10.76 -0.06 7.83
N PRO A 202 11.71 -0.40 6.93
CA PRO A 202 12.25 0.58 5.99
C PRO A 202 11.20 1.13 5.02
N LEU A 203 10.30 0.27 4.52
CA LEU A 203 9.22 0.66 3.62
C LEU A 203 8.24 1.60 4.31
N ARG A 204 7.79 1.23 5.51
CA ARG A 204 6.94 2.08 6.34
C ARG A 204 7.59 3.44 6.57
N ASN A 205 8.83 3.45 7.08
CA ASN A 205 9.53 4.69 7.43
C ASN A 205 9.73 5.60 6.22
N PHE A 206 9.95 5.03 5.02
CA PHE A 206 10.04 5.78 3.78
C PHE A 206 8.73 6.55 3.51
N PHE A 207 7.58 5.88 3.61
CA PHE A 207 6.27 6.45 3.30
C PHE A 207 5.65 7.30 4.42
N LEU A 208 6.15 7.17 5.65
CA LEU A 208 5.77 8.06 6.76
C LEU A 208 6.31 9.49 6.59
N MET A 209 7.36 9.67 5.78
CA MET A 209 8.01 10.95 5.52
C MET A 209 7.68 11.42 4.10
N PRO A 210 6.75 12.38 3.92
CA PRO A 210 6.36 12.87 2.59
C PRO A 210 7.52 13.39 1.77
N ASP A 211 8.53 14.00 2.40
CA ASP A 211 9.73 14.52 1.73
C ASP A 211 10.44 13.49 0.82
N ASN A 212 10.34 12.21 1.17
CA ASN A 212 10.97 11.13 0.43
C ASN A 212 10.34 10.86 -0.94
N TYR A 213 9.08 11.26 -1.16
CA TYR A 213 8.36 10.90 -2.37
C TYR A 213 7.38 11.99 -2.87
N GLN A 214 7.24 13.13 -2.18
CA GLN A 214 6.34 14.24 -2.58
C GLN A 214 6.60 14.80 -3.98
N HIS A 215 7.83 14.65 -4.48
CA HIS A 215 8.23 15.06 -5.82
C HIS A 215 7.75 14.08 -6.90
N CYS A 216 7.27 12.89 -6.51
CA CYS A 216 6.67 11.93 -7.41
C CYS A 216 5.24 12.36 -7.77
N GLY A 217 5.01 12.65 -9.05
CA GLY A 217 3.69 12.99 -9.58
C GLY A 217 2.71 11.81 -9.67
N SER A 218 3.09 10.60 -9.23
CA SER A 218 2.19 9.45 -9.21
C SER A 218 1.18 9.56 -8.06
N THR A 219 -0.10 9.59 -8.42
CA THR A 219 -1.21 9.50 -7.48
C THR A 219 -1.11 8.23 -6.62
N LEU A 220 -0.67 7.09 -7.17
CA LEU A 220 -0.56 5.84 -6.43
C LEU A 220 0.44 5.95 -5.28
N VAL A 221 1.64 6.50 -5.54
CA VAL A 221 2.68 6.70 -4.53
C VAL A 221 2.19 7.67 -3.44
N GLN A 222 1.54 8.77 -3.83
CA GLN A 222 0.99 9.74 -2.88
C GLN A 222 -0.07 9.11 -1.97
N ARG A 223 -1.05 8.39 -2.56
CA ARG A 223 -2.13 7.72 -1.82
C ARG A 223 -1.62 6.59 -0.93
N PHE A 224 -0.62 5.83 -1.36
CA PHE A 224 0.02 4.79 -0.52
C PHE A 224 0.69 5.41 0.70
N GLY A 225 1.37 6.55 0.53
CA GLY A 225 1.96 7.30 1.63
C GLY A 225 0.92 7.88 2.59
N GLU A 226 -0.14 8.49 2.07
CA GLU A 226 -1.27 8.99 2.88
C GLU A 226 -1.90 7.89 3.72
N LEU A 227 -2.21 6.73 3.11
CA LEU A 227 -2.75 5.58 3.83
C LEU A 227 -1.79 5.08 4.91
N THR A 228 -0.50 4.97 4.59
CA THR A 228 0.54 4.58 5.55
C THR A 228 0.57 5.51 6.77
N ARG A 229 0.50 6.83 6.55
CA ARG A 229 0.49 7.81 7.64
C ARG A 229 -0.77 7.72 8.49
N LYS A 230 -1.95 7.53 7.89
CA LYS A 230 -3.21 7.34 8.62
C LYS A 230 -3.22 6.07 9.46
N ILE A 231 -2.71 4.96 8.93
CA ILE A 231 -2.60 3.69 9.66
C ILE A 231 -1.76 3.83 10.94
N TRP A 232 -0.70 4.64 10.89
CA TRP A 232 0.24 4.84 12.01
C TRP A 232 -0.01 6.11 12.82
N HIS A 233 -1.07 6.85 12.53
CA HIS A 233 -1.39 8.08 13.24
C HIS A 233 -2.01 7.77 14.60
N ALA A 234 -1.51 8.44 15.64
CA ALA A 234 -1.94 8.22 17.02
C ALA A 234 -3.14 9.07 17.44
N GLY A 235 -3.53 10.07 16.63
CA GLY A 235 -4.63 10.99 16.91
C GLY A 235 -5.83 10.81 15.99
N ASN A 236 -6.02 9.62 15.40
CA ASN A 236 -7.19 9.37 14.56
C ASN A 236 -8.49 9.52 15.36
N PHE A 237 -9.50 10.09 14.71
CA PHE A 237 -10.84 10.24 15.28
C PHE A 237 -11.58 8.91 15.43
N LYS A 238 -11.21 7.91 14.62
CA LYS A 238 -11.78 6.54 14.63
C LYS A 238 -10.63 5.53 14.72
N GLY A 239 -10.86 4.39 15.38
CA GLY A 239 -9.89 3.28 15.47
C GLY A 239 -9.73 2.44 14.19
N GLN A 240 -10.22 2.93 13.05
CA GLN A 240 -10.24 2.26 11.75
C GLN A 240 -9.94 3.27 10.65
N VAL A 241 -9.42 2.79 9.52
CA VAL A 241 -9.05 3.63 8.36
C VAL A 241 -9.65 3.05 7.09
N SER A 242 -10.23 3.91 6.25
CA SER A 242 -10.75 3.49 4.96
C SER A 242 -9.67 3.56 3.87
N PRO A 243 -9.33 2.47 3.17
CA PRO A 243 -8.36 2.47 2.08
C PRO A 243 -8.95 2.97 0.74
N HIS A 244 -10.14 3.59 0.75
CA HIS A 244 -10.90 3.94 -0.46
C HIS A 244 -10.08 4.77 -1.47
N GLY A 245 -9.50 5.89 -1.04
CA GLY A 245 -8.69 6.74 -1.93
C GLY A 245 -7.46 6.04 -2.51
N PHE A 246 -6.91 5.05 -1.80
CA PHE A 246 -5.82 4.22 -2.32
C PHE A 246 -6.32 3.19 -3.33
N LEU A 247 -7.44 2.52 -3.06
CA LEU A 247 -8.04 1.54 -3.98
C LEU A 247 -8.40 2.15 -5.33
N GLN A 248 -8.85 3.40 -5.35
CA GLN A 248 -9.14 4.09 -6.60
C GLN A 248 -7.87 4.37 -7.41
N ALA A 249 -6.80 4.84 -6.76
CA ALA A 249 -5.50 5.01 -7.41
C ALA A 249 -4.94 3.67 -7.91
N VAL A 250 -5.16 2.58 -7.16
CA VAL A 250 -4.84 1.21 -7.60
C VAL A 250 -5.65 0.82 -8.83
N ALA A 251 -6.95 1.07 -8.86
CA ALA A 251 -7.81 0.74 -9.98
C ALA A 251 -7.40 1.50 -11.25
N GLU A 252 -7.02 2.77 -11.12
CA GLU A 252 -6.52 3.57 -12.24
C GLU A 252 -5.15 3.07 -12.73
N ALA A 253 -4.17 2.94 -11.84
CA ALA A 253 -2.81 2.51 -12.18
C ALA A 253 -2.74 1.06 -12.70
N SER A 254 -3.65 0.19 -12.25
CA SER A 254 -3.72 -1.21 -12.67
C SER A 254 -4.59 -1.43 -13.92
N GLN A 255 -5.12 -0.37 -14.54
CA GLN A 255 -6.05 -0.46 -15.67
C GLN A 255 -7.27 -1.34 -15.34
N LYS A 256 -7.84 -1.15 -14.14
CA LYS A 256 -8.98 -1.89 -13.58
C LYS A 256 -8.72 -3.39 -13.36
N ARG A 257 -7.46 -3.83 -13.32
CA ARG A 257 -7.13 -5.22 -12.93
C ARG A 257 -7.46 -5.49 -11.47
N PHE A 258 -7.28 -4.50 -10.60
CA PHE A 258 -7.61 -4.56 -9.19
C PHE A 258 -8.63 -3.49 -8.85
N CYS A 259 -9.89 -3.88 -8.70
CA CYS A 259 -10.99 -2.98 -8.39
C CYS A 259 -11.79 -3.49 -7.18
N ALA A 260 -12.47 -2.56 -6.52
CA ALA A 260 -13.45 -2.92 -5.51
C ALA A 260 -14.61 -3.72 -6.15
N GLY A 261 -15.14 -4.69 -5.43
CA GLY A 261 -16.20 -5.59 -5.89
C GLY A 261 -15.72 -6.94 -6.42
N GLN A 262 -14.45 -7.06 -6.83
CA GLN A 262 -13.88 -8.32 -7.32
C GLN A 262 -12.63 -8.69 -6.52
N GLN A 263 -12.74 -9.76 -5.73
CA GLN A 263 -11.59 -10.30 -5.00
C GLN A 263 -10.53 -10.81 -5.98
N SER A 264 -9.27 -10.49 -5.67
CA SER A 264 -8.10 -10.91 -6.45
C SER A 264 -7.08 -11.58 -5.53
N ASP A 265 -6.03 -12.13 -6.13
CA ASP A 265 -4.97 -12.82 -5.40
C ASP A 265 -4.01 -11.82 -4.72
N PRO A 266 -3.77 -11.89 -3.40
CA PRO A 266 -2.80 -11.04 -2.69
C PRO A 266 -1.37 -11.16 -3.24
N GLN A 267 -0.98 -12.33 -3.74
CA GLN A 267 0.35 -12.54 -4.32
C GLN A 267 0.53 -11.74 -5.61
N ASP A 268 -0.47 -11.75 -6.48
CA ASP A 268 -0.44 -10.99 -7.73
C ASP A 268 -0.54 -9.49 -7.48
N PHE A 269 -1.34 -9.09 -6.50
CA PHE A 269 -1.46 -7.71 -6.05
C PHE A 269 -0.15 -7.19 -5.45
N LEU A 270 0.46 -7.94 -4.53
CA LEU A 270 1.73 -7.58 -3.91
C LEU A 270 2.85 -7.42 -4.94
N ALA A 271 2.99 -8.39 -5.85
CA ALA A 271 4.02 -8.34 -6.90
C ALA A 271 3.82 -7.12 -7.81
N TRP A 272 2.59 -6.85 -8.23
CA TRP A 272 2.28 -5.66 -9.03
C TRP A 272 2.52 -4.36 -8.26
N LEU A 273 2.07 -4.27 -7.01
CA LEU A 273 2.18 -3.06 -6.21
C LEU A 273 3.66 -2.69 -5.99
N LEU A 274 4.49 -3.66 -5.59
CA LEU A 274 5.93 -3.42 -5.37
C LEU A 274 6.65 -3.00 -6.66
N ASN A 275 6.35 -3.65 -7.79
CA ASN A 275 6.95 -3.30 -9.08
C ASN A 275 6.51 -1.92 -9.57
N THR A 276 5.23 -1.59 -9.44
CA THR A 276 4.68 -0.29 -9.87
C THR A 276 5.22 0.84 -8.99
N LEU A 277 5.20 0.70 -7.66
CA LEU A 277 5.78 1.69 -6.74
C LEU A 277 7.27 1.89 -7.03
N HIS A 278 8.02 0.82 -7.27
CA HIS A 278 9.44 0.94 -7.60
C HIS A 278 9.66 1.65 -8.94
N ALA A 279 8.89 1.33 -9.97
CA ALA A 279 8.98 1.96 -11.28
C ALA A 279 8.68 3.46 -11.21
N GLU A 280 7.58 3.85 -10.55
CA GLU A 280 7.15 5.25 -10.43
C GLU A 280 8.09 6.11 -9.58
N LEU A 281 8.66 5.52 -8.53
CA LEU A 281 9.67 6.21 -7.72
C LEU A 281 11.01 6.33 -8.46
N THR A 282 11.40 5.31 -9.23
CA THR A 282 12.68 5.34 -9.97
C THR A 282 12.64 6.31 -11.14
N THR A 283 11.50 6.47 -11.81
CA THR A 283 11.36 7.43 -12.92
C THR A 283 11.35 8.87 -12.44
N SER A 284 10.88 9.13 -11.22
CA SER A 284 10.74 10.48 -10.66
C SER A 284 11.90 10.93 -9.77
N CYS A 285 12.54 10.02 -9.03
CA CYS A 285 13.69 10.33 -8.17
C CYS A 285 14.98 10.38 -8.99
N ARG A 286 15.66 11.55 -9.04
CA ARG A 286 17.01 11.69 -9.64
C ARG A 286 18.09 10.84 -8.95
N ASN A 287 17.82 10.31 -7.76
CA ASN A 287 18.68 9.41 -7.02
C ASN A 287 18.03 8.03 -6.97
N ASN A 288 18.78 7.00 -7.36
CA ASN A 288 18.41 5.57 -7.36
C ASN A 288 17.59 5.18 -6.12
N CYS A 289 16.25 5.27 -6.21
CA CYS A 289 15.36 4.92 -5.11
C CYS A 289 15.29 3.39 -5.04
N ALA A 290 16.22 2.80 -4.31
CA ALA A 290 16.36 1.37 -4.18
C ALA A 290 15.33 0.80 -3.18
N LEU A 291 14.04 1.14 -3.35
CA LEU A 291 12.94 0.71 -2.48
C LEU A 291 12.85 -0.81 -2.38
N LEU A 292 13.24 -1.54 -3.44
CA LEU A 292 13.24 -2.99 -3.43
C LEU A 292 14.56 -3.59 -2.92
N SER A 293 15.60 -2.80 -2.63
CA SER A 293 16.92 -3.33 -2.24
C SER A 293 16.89 -4.20 -0.99
N TRP A 294 15.96 -3.95 -0.07
CA TRP A 294 15.77 -4.75 1.13
C TRP A 294 14.90 -6.00 0.92
N LEU A 295 14.12 -6.07 -0.15
CA LEU A 295 13.27 -7.21 -0.53
C LEU A 295 13.90 -8.08 -1.62
N GLN A 296 14.84 -7.54 -2.37
CA GLN A 296 15.44 -8.19 -3.53
C GLN A 296 16.57 -9.14 -3.12
N GLY A 297 16.33 -10.42 -3.32
CA GLY A 297 17.35 -11.47 -3.27
C GLY A 297 17.89 -11.78 -4.67
N GLU A 298 18.92 -12.64 -4.72
CA GLU A 298 19.47 -13.17 -5.96
C GLU A 298 19.52 -14.69 -5.89
N MET A 299 19.12 -15.35 -6.98
CA MET A 299 19.25 -16.78 -7.14
C MET A 299 19.90 -17.13 -8.48
N GLU A 300 20.56 -18.27 -8.51
CA GLU A 300 21.07 -18.89 -9.70
C GLU A 300 20.12 -20.01 -10.13
N VAL A 301 19.79 -20.02 -11.42
CA VAL A 301 18.94 -21.01 -12.06
C VAL A 301 19.81 -21.80 -13.03
N ILE A 302 19.95 -23.09 -12.77
CA ILE A 302 20.71 -24.02 -13.60
C ILE A 302 19.68 -24.84 -14.38
N LYS A 303 19.62 -24.64 -15.70
CA LYS A 303 18.72 -25.38 -16.58
C LYS A 303 19.51 -26.45 -17.33
N GLU A 304 19.06 -27.68 -17.20
CA GLU A 304 19.54 -28.87 -17.90
C GLU A 304 18.46 -29.27 -18.91
N ILE A 305 18.77 -29.15 -20.20
CA ILE A 305 17.89 -29.56 -21.29
C ILE A 305 18.37 -30.94 -21.75
N PRO A 306 17.62 -32.03 -21.52
CA PRO A 306 18.03 -33.34 -22.01
C PRO A 306 17.97 -33.39 -23.55
N THR A 307 19.13 -33.40 -24.20
CA THR A 307 19.25 -33.68 -25.65
C THR A 307 19.09 -35.19 -25.89
N LYS A 308 18.20 -35.57 -26.81
CA LYS A 308 17.86 -36.98 -27.12
C LYS A 308 18.96 -37.76 -27.86
N THR A 309 20.17 -37.24 -28.00
CA THR A 309 21.23 -37.85 -28.83
C THR A 309 22.60 -37.69 -28.19
N ILE A 310 23.18 -38.83 -27.79
CA ILE A 310 24.58 -39.08 -27.39
C ILE A 310 25.02 -38.44 -26.05
N PRO A 311 25.76 -39.15 -25.17
CA PRO A 311 26.28 -38.61 -23.90
C PRO A 311 27.49 -37.68 -24.17
N GLN A 312 27.23 -36.53 -24.79
CA GLN A 312 28.23 -35.48 -24.92
C GLN A 312 27.72 -34.21 -24.24
N LYS A 313 28.43 -33.83 -23.17
CA LYS A 313 28.36 -32.61 -22.35
C LYS A 313 26.96 -31.99 -22.21
N GLU A 314 26.37 -32.17 -21.03
CA GLU A 314 25.25 -31.37 -20.57
C GLU A 314 25.60 -29.87 -20.67
N ASP A 315 24.99 -29.16 -21.62
CA ASP A 315 25.10 -27.70 -21.70
C ASP A 315 24.26 -27.10 -20.56
N ASN A 316 24.90 -26.95 -19.41
CA ASN A 316 24.28 -26.38 -18.22
C ASN A 316 24.20 -24.85 -18.37
N HIS A 317 23.04 -24.35 -18.77
CA HIS A 317 22.81 -22.91 -18.85
C HIS A 317 22.59 -22.35 -17.44
N LYS A 318 23.61 -21.67 -16.90
CA LYS A 318 23.55 -20.97 -15.61
C LYS A 318 23.13 -19.52 -15.83
N SER A 319 22.04 -19.11 -15.19
CA SER A 319 21.57 -17.72 -15.21
C SER A 319 21.39 -17.21 -13.79
N ARG A 320 21.82 -15.98 -13.51
CA ARG A 320 21.50 -15.30 -12.25
C ARG A 320 20.26 -14.44 -12.44
N MET A 321 19.31 -14.57 -11.52
CA MET A 321 18.03 -13.88 -11.57
C MET A 321 17.72 -13.25 -10.21
N PRO A 322 17.34 -11.96 -10.16
CA PRO A 322 16.82 -11.37 -8.94
C PRO A 322 15.42 -11.90 -8.63
N PHE A 323 15.06 -11.94 -7.36
CA PHE A 323 13.72 -12.30 -6.92
C PHE A 323 13.25 -11.39 -5.78
N LEU A 324 11.94 -11.13 -5.73
CA LEU A 324 11.29 -10.44 -4.60
C LEU A 324 10.57 -11.43 -3.67
N MET A 325 10.18 -12.58 -4.20
CA MET A 325 9.38 -13.59 -3.51
C MET A 325 9.76 -14.99 -3.98
N LEU A 326 9.78 -15.95 -3.07
CA LEU A 326 10.03 -17.36 -3.35
C LEU A 326 8.72 -18.15 -3.39
N GLY A 327 8.41 -18.74 -4.54
CA GLY A 327 7.27 -19.65 -4.70
C GLY A 327 7.59 -21.06 -4.23
N LEU A 328 6.92 -21.48 -3.17
CA LEU A 328 7.02 -22.81 -2.55
C LEU A 328 5.87 -23.68 -3.03
N GLY A 329 6.20 -24.72 -3.80
CA GLY A 329 5.24 -25.75 -4.19
C GLY A 329 4.92 -26.62 -2.98
N LEU A 330 3.63 -26.85 -2.74
CA LEU A 330 3.18 -27.77 -1.70
C LEU A 330 3.02 -29.16 -2.31
N PRO A 331 3.34 -30.25 -1.58
CA PRO A 331 3.07 -31.58 -2.09
C PRO A 331 1.56 -31.79 -2.25
N PRO A 332 1.13 -32.61 -3.21
CA PRO A 332 -0.29 -32.88 -3.43
C PRO A 332 -0.89 -33.53 -2.17
N PRO A 333 -2.15 -33.20 -1.84
CA PRO A 333 -2.83 -33.85 -0.73
C PRO A 333 -2.93 -35.36 -0.99
N PRO A 334 -2.82 -36.21 0.05
CA PRO A 334 -2.96 -37.66 -0.11
C PRO A 334 -4.35 -37.98 -0.69
N LEU A 335 -4.37 -38.75 -1.78
CA LEU A 335 -5.60 -39.11 -2.51
C LEU A 335 -6.53 -40.03 -1.70
N PHE A 336 -5.98 -40.75 -0.72
CA PHE A 336 -6.73 -41.69 0.12
C PHE A 336 -6.79 -41.16 1.55
N LYS A 337 -8.00 -41.15 2.12
CA LYS A 337 -8.22 -40.87 3.54
C LYS A 337 -7.94 -42.15 4.32
N ASP A 338 -7.13 -42.08 5.36
CA ASP A 338 -6.85 -43.23 6.23
C ASP A 338 -8.15 -43.82 6.80
N ALA A 339 -8.16 -45.14 7.03
CA ALA A 339 -9.32 -45.90 7.53
C ALA A 339 -9.78 -45.47 8.95
N MET A 340 -9.00 -44.65 9.64
CA MET A 340 -9.41 -43.98 10.87
C MET A 340 -9.97 -42.60 10.55
N GLU A 341 -11.28 -42.53 10.30
CA GLU A 341 -12.04 -41.30 10.03
C GLU A 341 -11.77 -40.19 11.04
N LYS A 342 -10.78 -39.34 10.74
CA LYS A 342 -10.77 -37.90 11.00
C LYS A 342 -10.08 -37.26 9.81
N ASN A 343 -10.57 -36.12 9.34
CA ASN A 343 -9.91 -35.33 8.29
C ASN A 343 -8.50 -34.93 8.75
N ILE A 344 -7.48 -35.77 8.54
CA ILE A 344 -6.10 -35.43 8.83
C ILE A 344 -5.69 -34.41 7.78
N ILE A 345 -5.67 -33.14 8.18
CA ILE A 345 -5.12 -32.08 7.35
C ILE A 345 -3.62 -32.41 7.18
N PRO A 346 -3.11 -32.61 5.95
CA PRO A 346 -1.72 -32.97 5.75
C PRO A 346 -0.81 -31.86 6.29
N GLN A 347 0.32 -32.24 6.86
CA GLN A 347 1.30 -31.31 7.43
C GLN A 347 2.66 -31.53 6.78
N VAL A 348 3.35 -30.44 6.48
CA VAL A 348 4.68 -30.47 5.87
C VAL A 348 5.57 -29.44 6.52
N PRO A 349 6.77 -29.81 6.99
CA PRO A 349 7.72 -28.83 7.51
C PRO A 349 8.23 -27.87 6.44
N LEU A 350 8.38 -26.59 6.79
CA LEU A 350 8.89 -25.53 5.90
C LEU A 350 10.27 -25.88 5.31
N PHE A 351 11.13 -26.53 6.08
CA PHE A 351 12.45 -26.91 5.59
C PHE A 351 12.40 -27.88 4.40
N ASN A 352 11.39 -28.76 4.34
CA ASN A 352 11.27 -29.72 3.23
C ASN A 352 10.92 -29.03 1.91
N ILE A 353 10.09 -27.99 1.96
CA ILE A 353 9.72 -27.21 0.76
C ILE A 353 10.83 -26.22 0.37
N LEU A 354 11.65 -25.77 1.32
CA LEU A 354 12.81 -24.91 1.05
C LEU A 354 13.98 -25.65 0.38
N LYS A 355 14.07 -26.98 0.51
CA LYS A 355 15.08 -27.80 -0.20
C LYS A 355 15.09 -27.55 -1.71
N LYS A 356 13.97 -27.10 -2.30
CA LYS A 356 13.93 -26.67 -3.71
C LYS A 356 15.05 -25.69 -4.12
N PHE A 357 15.59 -24.91 -3.18
CA PHE A 357 16.60 -23.88 -3.43
C PHE A 357 18.01 -24.22 -2.95
N ASP A 358 18.28 -25.49 -2.61
CA ASP A 358 19.60 -25.98 -2.18
C ASP A 358 20.62 -26.08 -3.33
N GLY A 359 20.16 -26.11 -4.58
CA GLY A 359 20.98 -26.30 -5.78
C GLY A 359 21.18 -27.77 -6.18
N GLU A 360 20.66 -28.72 -5.39
CA GLU A 360 20.71 -30.16 -5.62
C GLU A 360 19.36 -30.70 -6.09
N THR A 361 18.27 -30.24 -5.46
CA THR A 361 16.91 -30.69 -5.72
C THR A 361 16.49 -30.32 -7.15
N VAL A 362 16.26 -31.35 -7.96
CA VAL A 362 15.85 -31.20 -9.37
C VAL A 362 14.34 -30.94 -9.43
N THR A 363 13.96 -29.78 -9.96
CA THR A 363 12.57 -29.49 -10.31
C THR A 363 12.35 -29.77 -11.80
N GLU A 364 11.43 -30.67 -12.12
CA GLU A 364 11.05 -30.94 -13.50
C GLU A 364 10.05 -29.88 -13.99
N VAL A 365 10.44 -29.10 -14.98
CA VAL A 365 9.58 -28.11 -15.62
C VAL A 365 9.05 -28.72 -16.91
N VAL A 366 7.74 -28.97 -16.97
CA VAL A 366 7.08 -29.64 -18.11
C VAL A 366 6.74 -28.65 -19.23
N ARG A 367 6.60 -27.36 -18.93
CA ARG A 367 6.22 -26.31 -19.91
C ARG A 367 7.14 -25.09 -19.81
N PRO A 368 7.60 -24.48 -20.93
CA PRO A 368 7.25 -24.75 -22.33
C PRO A 368 8.02 -25.92 -23.00
N ARG A 369 9.07 -26.45 -22.38
CA ARG A 369 9.80 -27.67 -22.80
C ARG A 369 10.23 -28.43 -21.55
N PHE A 370 10.33 -29.76 -21.64
CA PHE A 370 10.86 -30.59 -20.56
C PHE A 370 12.30 -30.17 -20.25
N ALA A 371 12.50 -29.58 -19.09
CA ALA A 371 13.81 -29.15 -18.61
C ALA A 371 13.93 -29.46 -17.12
N ARG A 372 15.10 -29.98 -16.73
CA ARG A 372 15.46 -30.15 -15.32
C ARG A 372 16.07 -28.84 -14.84
N THR A 373 15.45 -28.23 -13.84
CA THR A 373 15.91 -26.95 -13.31
C THR A 373 16.30 -27.12 -11.86
N ARG A 374 17.51 -26.67 -11.51
CA ARG A 374 17.96 -26.53 -10.11
C ARG A 374 18.01 -25.04 -9.77
N TYR A 375 17.56 -24.70 -8.57
CA TYR A 375 17.58 -23.34 -8.05
C TYR A 375 18.56 -23.26 -6.89
N ARG A 376 19.42 -22.26 -6.87
CA ARG A 376 20.36 -22.01 -5.78
C ARG A 376 20.30 -20.56 -5.36
N ILE A 377 19.99 -20.27 -4.10
CA ILE A 377 20.00 -18.89 -3.62
C ILE A 377 21.45 -18.43 -3.39
N THR A 378 21.82 -17.30 -4.01
CA THR A 378 23.17 -16.71 -3.91
C THR A 378 23.21 -15.56 -2.93
N ARG A 379 22.13 -14.78 -2.83
CA ARG A 379 22.01 -13.65 -1.91
C ARG A 379 20.63 -13.62 -1.27
N LEU A 380 20.60 -13.58 0.05
CA LEU A 380 19.38 -13.43 0.81
C LEU A 380 19.02 -11.94 1.01
N PRO A 381 17.73 -11.57 0.90
CA PRO A 381 17.26 -10.22 1.19
C PRO A 381 17.12 -9.98 2.69
N ARG A 382 17.09 -8.70 3.11
CA ARG A 382 16.81 -8.34 4.51
C ARG A 382 15.38 -8.71 4.93
N TYR A 383 14.43 -8.58 4.01
CA TYR A 383 13.07 -9.07 4.18
C TYR A 383 12.80 -10.15 3.13
N LEU A 384 12.51 -11.37 3.58
CA LEU A 384 12.26 -12.52 2.70
C LEU A 384 10.75 -12.77 2.62
N ILE A 385 10.21 -12.77 1.41
CA ILE A 385 8.81 -13.11 1.15
C ILE A 385 8.73 -14.55 0.64
N LEU A 386 7.97 -15.39 1.35
CA LEU A 386 7.66 -16.75 0.95
C LEU A 386 6.19 -16.84 0.55
N HIS A 387 5.90 -17.43 -0.60
CA HIS A 387 4.55 -17.68 -1.08
C HIS A 387 4.31 -19.18 -1.20
N MET A 388 3.28 -19.67 -0.52
CA MET A 388 2.85 -21.05 -0.57
C MET A 388 1.85 -21.18 -1.73
N GLN A 389 2.25 -21.90 -2.78
CA GLN A 389 1.41 -22.11 -3.97
C GLN A 389 0.25 -23.04 -3.63
N ARG A 390 -0.85 -22.46 -3.13
CA ARG A 390 -2.04 -23.21 -2.67
C ARG A 390 -3.07 -23.42 -3.76
N PHE A 391 -3.09 -22.58 -4.79
CA PHE A 391 -4.11 -22.64 -5.83
C PHE A 391 -3.52 -23.23 -7.11
N GLU A 392 -4.05 -24.36 -7.53
CA GLU A 392 -3.68 -24.98 -8.80
C GLU A 392 -4.92 -25.08 -9.69
N LYS A 393 -4.78 -24.63 -10.94
CA LYS A 393 -5.85 -24.71 -11.93
C LYS A 393 -5.81 -26.08 -12.60
N ASN A 394 -6.75 -26.94 -12.24
CA ASN A 394 -6.99 -28.18 -12.97
C ASN A 394 -7.80 -27.90 -14.24
N ASN A 395 -8.06 -28.95 -15.04
CA ASN A 395 -8.81 -28.81 -16.30
C ASN A 395 -10.26 -28.28 -16.11
N PHE A 396 -10.81 -28.36 -14.89
CA PHE A 396 -12.22 -28.07 -14.61
C PHE A 396 -12.43 -26.92 -13.61
N PHE A 397 -11.66 -26.87 -12.53
CA PHE A 397 -11.81 -25.89 -11.46
C PHE A 397 -10.45 -25.59 -10.82
N ILE A 398 -10.40 -24.52 -10.01
CA ILE A 398 -9.24 -24.20 -9.18
C ILE A 398 -9.35 -25.01 -7.90
N GLU A 399 -8.31 -25.78 -7.57
CA GLU A 399 -8.23 -26.57 -6.35
C GLU A 399 -7.32 -25.89 -5.32
N LYS A 400 -7.76 -25.85 -4.06
CA LYS A 400 -6.97 -25.34 -2.94
C LYS A 400 -6.25 -26.50 -2.25
N ASN A 401 -4.93 -26.43 -2.17
CA ASN A 401 -4.13 -27.33 -1.35
C ASN A 401 -4.31 -27.00 0.15
N PRO A 402 -4.90 -27.90 0.96
CA PRO A 402 -5.19 -27.65 2.37
C PRO A 402 -3.99 -27.89 3.30
N THR A 403 -2.84 -28.33 2.77
CA THR A 403 -1.66 -28.71 3.56
C THR A 403 -1.19 -27.59 4.48
N ILE A 404 -1.06 -27.88 5.78
CA ILE A 404 -0.47 -26.95 6.75
C ILE A 404 1.04 -27.03 6.67
N VAL A 405 1.67 -25.87 6.58
CA VAL A 405 3.13 -25.78 6.58
C VAL A 405 3.57 -25.53 8.02
N ASN A 406 4.41 -26.41 8.56
CA ASN A 406 4.95 -26.24 9.90
C ASN A 406 6.22 -25.38 9.82
N PHE A 407 6.17 -24.15 10.34
CA PHE A 407 7.28 -23.20 10.32
C PHE A 407 7.57 -22.62 11.71
N PRO A 408 8.84 -22.32 12.03
CA PRO A 408 9.18 -21.59 13.23
C PRO A 408 8.83 -20.10 13.07
N VAL A 409 8.17 -19.52 14.07
CA VAL A 409 7.84 -18.08 14.09
C VAL A 409 9.09 -17.21 14.34
N LYS A 410 10.09 -17.76 15.03
CA LYS A 410 11.35 -17.09 15.37
C LYS A 410 12.56 -17.97 15.09
N ASN A 411 13.70 -17.33 14.86
CA ASN A 411 15.00 -17.97 14.66
C ASN A 411 14.99 -19.02 13.53
N LEU A 412 14.32 -18.73 12.41
CA LEU A 412 14.44 -19.54 11.21
C LEU A 412 15.85 -19.37 10.64
N GLU A 413 16.68 -20.41 10.75
CA GLU A 413 18.03 -20.41 10.24
C GLU A 413 18.09 -20.98 8.82
N LEU A 414 18.29 -20.11 7.82
CA LEU A 414 18.30 -20.52 6.40
C LEU A 414 19.60 -21.19 5.96
N LYS A 415 20.69 -21.02 6.71
CA LYS A 415 22.02 -21.57 6.39
C LYS A 415 22.03 -23.10 6.40
N ASP A 416 21.21 -23.71 7.24
CA ASP A 416 21.12 -25.17 7.36
C ASP A 416 20.43 -25.81 6.16
N TYR A 417 19.71 -25.02 5.36
CA TYR A 417 18.87 -25.49 4.26
C TYR A 417 19.35 -25.04 2.89
N ILE A 418 20.13 -23.95 2.84
CA ILE A 418 20.64 -23.36 1.60
C ILE A 418 22.15 -23.21 1.74
N PRO A 419 22.95 -23.86 0.88
CA PRO A 419 24.39 -23.66 0.84
C PRO A 419 24.69 -22.26 0.29
N LEU A 420 24.75 -21.28 1.18
CA LEU A 420 25.15 -19.92 0.85
C LEU A 420 26.65 -19.92 0.50
N PRO A 421 27.08 -19.16 -0.52
CA PRO A 421 28.50 -19.01 -0.81
C PRO A 421 29.23 -18.47 0.43
N MET A 422 30.37 -19.09 0.77
CA MET A 422 31.20 -18.71 1.91
C MET A 422 31.40 -17.19 1.92
N PRO A 423 31.16 -16.51 3.07
CA PRO A 423 31.36 -15.07 3.14
C PRO A 423 32.83 -14.76 2.85
N LYS A 424 33.08 -13.87 1.89
CA LYS A 424 34.36 -13.14 1.84
C LYS A 424 34.48 -12.39 3.17
N GLU A 425 35.67 -12.35 3.76
CA GLU A 425 35.96 -12.03 5.18
C GLU A 425 35.29 -10.75 5.76
N ASP A 426 34.71 -9.87 4.94
CA ASP A 426 34.04 -8.63 5.36
C ASP A 426 32.49 -8.67 5.44
N ASN A 427 31.79 -9.72 4.97
CA ASN A 427 30.31 -9.75 4.96
C ASN A 427 29.75 -10.94 5.75
N LYS A 428 29.59 -10.79 7.07
CA LYS A 428 28.69 -11.67 7.83
C LYS A 428 27.26 -11.42 7.34
N SER A 429 26.73 -12.28 6.47
CA SER A 429 25.31 -12.26 6.12
C SER A 429 24.52 -13.00 7.21
N GLY A 430 23.55 -12.32 7.83
CA GLY A 430 22.68 -12.93 8.84
C GLY A 430 21.84 -14.04 8.20
N SER A 431 21.95 -15.26 8.68
CA SER A 431 21.13 -16.38 8.18
C SER A 431 19.83 -16.58 8.96
N LYS A 432 19.64 -15.83 10.04
CA LYS A 432 18.51 -15.97 10.97
C LYS A 432 17.41 -14.97 10.66
N TYR A 433 16.18 -15.49 10.65
CA TYR A 433 14.99 -14.75 10.28
C TYR A 433 13.88 -14.94 11.32
N ASP A 434 13.13 -13.87 11.57
CA ASP A 434 11.91 -13.90 12.36
C ASP A 434 10.71 -13.56 11.47
N LEU A 435 9.60 -14.27 11.68
CA LEU A 435 8.35 -14.00 10.96
C LEU A 435 7.75 -12.69 11.48
N VAL A 436 7.42 -11.76 10.58
CA VAL A 436 6.79 -10.47 10.94
C VAL A 436 5.37 -10.33 10.43
N ALA A 437 5.00 -11.04 9.36
CA ALA A 437 3.65 -11.09 8.83
C ALA A 437 3.35 -12.43 8.17
N ASN A 438 2.11 -12.90 8.30
CA ASN A 438 1.61 -14.14 7.72
C ASN A 438 0.16 -13.95 7.25
N ILE A 439 -0.02 -13.89 5.93
CA ILE A 439 -1.32 -13.85 5.26
C ILE A 439 -1.85 -15.27 5.14
N VAL A 440 -3.13 -15.44 5.41
CA VAL A 440 -3.83 -16.72 5.39
C VAL A 440 -5.08 -16.58 4.54
N HIS A 441 -5.41 -17.65 3.82
CA HIS A 441 -6.63 -17.75 3.05
C HIS A 441 -7.54 -18.82 3.66
N ASP A 442 -8.76 -18.44 4.03
CA ASP A 442 -9.77 -19.33 4.56
C ASP A 442 -10.91 -19.52 3.56
N GLY A 443 -11.53 -20.71 3.55
CA GLY A 443 -12.59 -21.02 2.59
C GLY A 443 -12.11 -21.52 1.22
N LYS A 444 -13.04 -21.52 0.26
CA LYS A 444 -12.86 -22.01 -1.12
C LYS A 444 -12.12 -20.98 -1.98
N PRO A 445 -11.46 -21.38 -3.08
CA PRO A 445 -10.73 -20.45 -3.95
C PRO A 445 -11.51 -19.23 -4.48
N GLU A 446 -12.82 -19.37 -4.73
CA GLU A 446 -13.63 -18.32 -5.38
C GLU A 446 -14.43 -17.45 -4.40
N GLU A 447 -14.62 -17.92 -3.16
CA GLU A 447 -15.49 -17.30 -2.14
C GLU A 447 -14.75 -17.17 -0.79
N GLY A 448 -13.43 -17.29 -0.81
CA GLY A 448 -12.63 -17.31 0.40
C GLY A 448 -12.43 -15.92 0.99
N LEU A 449 -11.85 -15.89 2.18
CA LEU A 449 -11.51 -14.68 2.89
C LEU A 449 -10.02 -14.67 3.20
N TYR A 450 -9.41 -13.51 3.06
CA TYR A 450 -8.04 -13.29 3.48
C TYR A 450 -8.00 -12.60 4.85
N ARG A 451 -7.11 -13.09 5.70
CA ARG A 451 -6.72 -12.42 6.95
C ARG A 451 -5.21 -12.41 7.10
N ALA A 452 -4.70 -11.45 7.88
CA ALA A 452 -3.28 -11.30 8.13
C ALA A 452 -2.99 -11.41 9.61
N PHE A 453 -1.99 -12.22 9.95
CA PHE A 453 -1.33 -12.17 11.24
C PHE A 453 -0.13 -11.25 11.13
N VAL A 454 -0.03 -10.26 12.01
CA VAL A 454 1.09 -9.32 12.01
C VAL A 454 1.71 -9.22 13.40
N GLN A 455 3.04 -9.15 13.45
CA GLN A 455 3.78 -9.02 14.69
C GLN A 455 3.99 -7.54 15.05
N ARG A 456 3.80 -7.23 16.32
CA ARG A 456 4.12 -5.93 16.90
C ARG A 456 5.50 -5.97 17.57
N LYS A 457 6.49 -5.32 16.95
CA LYS A 457 7.89 -5.32 17.42
C LYS A 457 8.10 -4.82 18.85
N SER A 458 7.29 -3.88 19.33
CA SER A 458 7.53 -3.26 20.65
C SER A 458 7.22 -4.17 21.84
N GLN A 459 6.33 -5.15 21.67
CA GLN A 459 5.89 -6.09 22.71
C GLN A 459 6.08 -7.55 22.33
N ASP A 460 6.43 -7.84 21.07
CA ASP A 460 6.53 -9.21 20.55
C ASP A 460 5.19 -9.99 20.58
N ILE A 461 4.09 -9.25 20.47
CA ILE A 461 2.72 -9.77 20.44
C ILE A 461 2.22 -9.86 19.01
N TRP A 462 1.41 -10.87 18.72
CA TRP A 462 0.78 -11.07 17.42
C TRP A 462 -0.66 -10.57 17.42
N TYR A 463 -1.05 -9.96 16.31
CA TYR A 463 -2.43 -9.54 16.07
C TYR A 463 -2.95 -10.21 14.81
N GLU A 464 -4.15 -10.76 14.91
CA GLU A 464 -4.96 -11.18 13.79
C GLU A 464 -5.77 -9.98 13.27
N MET A 465 -5.67 -9.74 11.96
CA MET A 465 -6.34 -8.65 11.26
C MET A 465 -7.17 -9.23 10.14
N GLN A 466 -8.47 -9.00 10.23
CA GLN A 466 -9.44 -9.31 9.20
C GLN A 466 -10.29 -8.07 8.98
N ASP A 467 -9.93 -7.28 7.96
CA ASP A 467 -10.56 -6.01 7.65
C ASP A 467 -10.63 -5.09 8.88
N LEU A 468 -11.83 -4.84 9.40
CA LEU A 468 -12.08 -4.00 10.58
C LEU A 468 -11.79 -4.70 11.91
N HIS A 469 -11.78 -6.03 11.91
CA HIS A 469 -11.55 -6.80 13.13
C HIS A 469 -10.06 -6.96 13.39
N VAL A 470 -9.62 -6.49 14.57
CA VAL A 470 -8.24 -6.64 15.05
C VAL A 470 -8.31 -7.30 16.43
N SER A 471 -7.67 -8.44 16.57
CA SER A 471 -7.63 -9.20 17.83
C SER A 471 -6.23 -9.69 18.14
N GLU A 472 -5.90 -9.77 19.42
CA GLU A 472 -4.62 -10.36 19.85
C GLU A 472 -4.66 -11.88 19.66
N THR A 473 -3.53 -12.46 19.22
CA THR A 473 -3.40 -13.90 19.04
C THR A 473 -2.06 -14.42 19.55
N LEU A 474 -2.01 -15.73 19.77
CA LEU A 474 -0.83 -16.41 20.29
C LEU A 474 0.07 -16.89 19.14
N PRO A 475 1.41 -16.87 19.28
CA PRO A 475 2.32 -17.31 18.21
C PRO A 475 2.06 -18.72 17.68
N HIS A 476 1.58 -19.63 18.54
CA HIS A 476 1.25 -21.00 18.13
C HIS A 476 0.04 -21.05 17.18
N MET A 477 -0.93 -20.15 17.33
CA MET A 477 -2.07 -20.04 16.43
C MET A 477 -1.65 -19.58 15.04
N VAL A 478 -0.64 -18.69 14.97
CA VAL A 478 -0.03 -18.27 13.71
C VAL A 478 0.60 -19.45 12.99
N ALA A 479 1.36 -20.30 13.71
CA ALA A 479 2.02 -21.47 13.13
C ALA A 479 1.06 -22.57 12.64
N LEU A 480 -0.13 -22.69 13.25
CA LEU A 480 -1.16 -23.67 12.84
C LEU A 480 -2.03 -23.19 11.67
N SER A 481 -1.88 -21.93 11.26
CA SER A 481 -2.71 -21.35 10.21
C SER A 481 -2.33 -21.82 8.81
N GLY A 482 -3.27 -21.77 7.87
CA GLY A 482 -3.06 -22.11 6.46
C GLY A 482 -2.25 -21.03 5.72
N ALA A 483 -0.99 -20.84 6.11
CA ALA A 483 -0.09 -19.81 5.59
C ALA A 483 -0.11 -19.75 4.07
N TYR A 484 -0.47 -18.59 3.53
CA TYR A 484 -0.52 -18.30 2.09
C TYR A 484 0.71 -17.50 1.66
N LEU A 485 1.00 -16.41 2.39
CA LEU A 485 2.16 -15.55 2.14
C LEU A 485 2.79 -15.13 3.46
N GLN A 486 4.11 -15.23 3.55
CA GLN A 486 4.87 -14.92 4.75
C GLN A 486 5.93 -13.87 4.46
N ILE A 487 6.13 -12.96 5.41
CA ILE A 487 7.23 -11.99 5.40
C ILE A 487 8.10 -12.27 6.61
N TYR A 488 9.37 -12.53 6.36
CA TYR A 488 10.40 -12.73 7.38
C TYR A 488 11.39 -11.56 7.38
N GLU A 489 11.86 -11.16 8.55
CA GLU A 489 12.90 -10.16 8.74
C GLU A 489 14.19 -10.80 9.22
N GLN A 490 15.30 -10.46 8.56
CA GLN A 490 16.65 -10.88 8.92
C GLN A 490 17.09 -10.22 10.22
N HIS A 491 17.72 -10.99 11.12
CA HIS A 491 18.35 -10.44 12.32
C HIS A 491 19.47 -9.45 11.95
N PRO A 492 19.59 -8.33 12.67
CA PRO A 492 20.75 -7.46 12.54
C PRO A 492 22.01 -8.23 12.94
N VAL A 493 23.04 -8.15 12.11
CA VAL A 493 24.32 -8.85 12.27
C VAL A 493 25.29 -8.06 13.13
#